data_AF-A0A4W5L6E4-F1
#
_entry.id   AF-A0A4W5L6E4-F1
#
_cell.length_a   1.000
_cell.length_b   1.000
_cell.length_c   1.000
_cell.angle_alpha   90.00
_cell.angle_beta   90.00
_cell.angle_gamma   90.00
#
_symmetry.space_group_name_H-M   'P 1'
#
loop_
_entity.id
_entity.type
_entity.pdbx_description
1 polymer ?
#
loop_
_entity_poly.entity_id
_entity_poly.type
_entity_poly.pdbx_seq_one_letter_code
_entity_poly.pdbx_strand_id
1 'polypeptide(L)'
;PCVYLCVCVCVCVSVCVCVYIGLDGLAERCAQYKKDGADFAKWRSVLKISDTTPSELAIIENANVLARYASICQQNGIVPIVEPEILPDGDHDLKRCQYITEKVLAAVYRALSDHPVYLSVCRFWLRCTGLYQTTLSICLSV
;
A
#
# COMPACT_ATOMS: atom_id res chain seq x y z
N PRO A 1 4.23 23.99 14.79
CA PRO A 1 5.28 24.07 13.75
C PRO A 1 5.78 22.70 13.22
N CYS A 2 5.10 21.57 13.50
CA CYS A 2 5.31 20.31 12.78
C CYS A 2 4.60 20.39 11.43
N VAL A 3 5.29 20.93 10.43
CA VAL A 3 4.93 20.70 9.02
C VAL A 3 5.05 19.20 8.80
N TYR A 4 3.90 18.51 8.84
CA TYR A 4 3.74 17.17 8.32
C TYR A 4 4.09 17.21 6.84
N LEU A 5 5.38 17.07 6.53
CA LEU A 5 5.83 16.68 5.21
C LEU A 5 5.45 15.20 5.07
N CYS A 6 4.15 14.93 4.99
CA CYS A 6 3.65 13.72 4.39
C CYS A 6 4.10 13.84 2.94
N VAL A 7 5.30 13.35 2.65
CA VAL A 7 5.70 13.06 1.29
C VAL A 7 4.83 11.87 0.88
N CYS A 8 3.58 12.18 0.57
CA CYS A 8 2.71 11.38 -0.25
C CYS A 8 3.44 11.30 -1.58
N VAL A 9 4.34 10.33 -1.72
CA VAL A 9 4.74 9.82 -3.02
C VAL A 9 3.49 9.09 -3.53
N CYS A 10 2.49 9.88 -3.91
CA CYS A 10 1.24 9.43 -4.49
C CYS A 10 1.57 9.12 -5.94
N VAL A 11 2.26 7.99 -6.17
CA VAL A 11 2.32 7.38 -7.49
C VAL A 11 0.96 6.71 -7.68
N CYS A 12 -0.03 7.54 -7.98
CA CYS A 12 -1.38 7.13 -8.29
C CYS A 12 -1.33 6.54 -9.70
N VAL A 13 -1.23 5.21 -9.81
CA VAL A 13 -1.40 4.55 -11.11
C VAL A 13 -2.52 3.53 -10.99
N SER A 14 -3.74 4.05 -11.11
CA SER A 14 -4.88 3.26 -11.56
C SER A 14 -4.60 2.82 -12.99
N VAL A 15 -4.44 1.51 -13.18
CA VAL A 15 -4.74 0.67 -14.36
C VAL A 15 -3.78 -0.52 -14.31
N CYS A 16 -4.33 -1.69 -14.63
CA CYS A 16 -3.78 -3.05 -14.51
C CYS A 16 -2.38 -3.32 -15.14
N VAL A 17 -1.62 -2.30 -15.60
CA VAL A 17 -0.46 -2.44 -16.52
C VAL A 17 0.78 -1.61 -16.10
N CYS A 18 0.88 -1.10 -14.88
CA CYS A 18 2.04 -0.27 -14.48
C CYS A 18 2.57 -0.61 -13.08
N VAL A 19 3.03 -1.85 -12.90
CA VAL A 19 3.53 -2.38 -11.63
C VAL A 19 4.91 -1.79 -11.24
N TYR A 20 5.71 -1.28 -12.20
CA TYR A 20 7.12 -0.94 -11.97
C TYR A 20 7.48 0.57 -11.98
N ILE A 21 6.59 1.46 -12.44
CA ILE A 21 6.96 2.84 -12.85
C ILE A 21 7.34 3.77 -11.67
N GLY A 22 7.19 3.35 -10.41
CA GLY A 22 7.52 4.17 -9.24
C GLY A 22 8.72 3.71 -8.41
N LEU A 23 9.23 2.49 -8.62
CA LEU A 23 10.33 1.95 -7.80
C LEU A 23 11.70 2.48 -8.27
N ASP A 24 11.80 2.89 -9.53
CA ASP A 24 13.02 3.43 -10.11
C ASP A 24 13.40 4.76 -9.43
N GLY A 25 14.63 4.84 -8.91
CA GLY A 25 15.13 5.98 -8.14
C GLY A 25 14.50 6.17 -6.76
N LEU A 26 13.68 5.22 -6.27
CA LEU A 26 13.04 5.35 -4.96
C LEU A 26 14.07 5.44 -3.83
N ALA A 27 15.16 4.67 -3.89
CA ALA A 27 16.21 4.69 -2.87
C ALA A 27 16.87 6.08 -2.77
N GLU A 28 17.19 6.71 -3.90
CA GLU A 28 17.77 8.05 -3.97
C GLU A 28 16.81 9.10 -3.39
N ARG A 29 15.52 9.01 -3.75
CA ARG A 29 14.47 9.87 -3.19
C ARG A 29 14.31 9.66 -1.69
N CYS A 30 14.29 8.42 -1.21
CA CYS A 30 14.21 8.10 0.22
C CYS A 30 15.41 8.67 0.99
N ALA A 31 16.62 8.54 0.45
CA ALA A 31 17.82 9.12 1.06
C ALA A 31 17.73 10.65 1.15
N GLN A 32 17.20 11.31 0.10
CA GLN A 32 16.97 12.76 0.13
C GLN A 32 15.90 13.14 1.15
N TYR A 33 14.74 12.45 1.16
CA TYR A 33 13.68 12.72 2.14
C TYR A 33 14.15 12.51 3.58
N LYS A 34 15.04 11.55 3.83
CA LYS A 34 15.62 11.36 5.16
C LYS A 34 16.51 12.54 5.56
N LYS A 35 17.31 13.09 4.62
CA LYS A 35 18.10 14.31 4.85
C LYS A 35 17.20 15.52 5.12
N ASP A 36 16.05 15.58 4.46
CA ASP A 36 15.05 16.64 4.63
C ASP A 36 14.23 16.48 5.93
N GLY A 37 14.42 15.39 6.68
CA GLY A 37 13.79 15.15 7.98
C GLY A 37 12.51 14.29 7.94
N ALA A 38 12.24 13.57 6.85
CA ALA A 38 11.11 12.65 6.79
C ALA A 38 11.41 11.33 7.53
N ASP A 39 10.56 10.97 8.48
CA ASP A 39 10.67 9.72 9.24
C ASP A 39 9.74 8.61 8.76
N PHE A 40 8.71 8.96 7.98
CA PHE A 40 7.76 8.01 7.41
C PHE A 40 7.48 8.34 5.95
N ALA A 41 7.21 7.30 5.16
CA ALA A 41 6.75 7.42 3.79
C ALA A 41 5.47 6.60 3.63
N LYS A 42 4.66 6.95 2.64
CA LYS A 42 3.42 6.23 2.34
C LYS A 42 3.37 5.82 0.88
N TRP A 43 3.00 4.56 0.63
CA TRP A 43 2.73 4.04 -0.70
C TRP A 43 1.31 3.50 -0.79
N ARG A 44 0.56 3.96 -1.80
CA ARG A 44 -0.83 3.57 -2.05
C ARG A 44 -0.93 2.76 -3.33
N SER A 45 -1.39 1.51 -3.22
CA SER A 45 -1.75 0.67 -4.36
C SER A 45 -3.27 0.62 -4.46
N VAL A 46 -3.83 0.94 -5.63
CA VAL A 46 -5.27 1.01 -5.83
C VAL A 46 -5.73 -0.18 -6.66
N LEU A 47 -6.63 -0.99 -6.09
CA LEU A 47 -7.24 -2.13 -6.75
C LEU A 47 -8.73 -1.86 -6.99
N LYS A 48 -9.17 -2.12 -8.23
CA LYS A 48 -10.58 -2.01 -8.62
C LYS A 48 -11.24 -3.38 -8.54
N ILE A 49 -12.47 -3.41 -8.03
CA ILE A 49 -13.31 -4.62 -8.02
C ILE A 49 -14.22 -4.60 -9.24
N SER A 50 -14.27 -5.72 -9.96
CA SER A 50 -15.31 -6.04 -10.94
C SER A 50 -15.64 -7.54 -10.88
N ASP A 51 -16.47 -8.03 -11.79
CA ASP A 51 -16.78 -9.46 -11.89
C ASP A 51 -15.53 -10.33 -12.08
N THR A 52 -14.56 -9.83 -12.84
CA THR A 52 -13.32 -10.55 -13.20
C THR A 52 -12.05 -9.96 -12.59
N THR A 53 -12.13 -8.79 -11.95
CA THR A 53 -10.99 -8.10 -11.33
C THR A 53 -11.20 -7.91 -9.82
N PRO A 54 -10.12 -7.88 -9.00
CA PRO A 54 -8.72 -8.05 -9.38
C PRO A 54 -8.37 -9.51 -9.71
N SER A 55 -7.51 -9.71 -10.72
CA SER A 55 -6.93 -11.03 -11.00
C SER A 55 -5.93 -11.40 -9.90
N GLU A 56 -5.73 -12.70 -9.67
CA GLU A 56 -4.79 -13.17 -8.65
C GLU A 56 -3.36 -12.69 -8.91
N LEU A 57 -2.95 -12.66 -10.18
CA LEU A 57 -1.67 -12.09 -10.59
C LEU A 57 -1.57 -10.60 -10.21
N ALA A 58 -2.62 -9.80 -10.43
CA ALA A 58 -2.60 -8.39 -10.07
C ALA A 58 -2.47 -8.18 -8.55
N ILE A 59 -3.09 -9.05 -7.74
CA ILE A 59 -2.95 -9.00 -6.28
C ILE A 59 -1.50 -9.28 -5.88
N ILE A 60 -0.92 -10.35 -6.41
CA ILE A 60 0.45 -10.78 -6.09
C ILE A 60 1.48 -9.73 -6.52
N GLU A 61 1.36 -9.20 -7.74
CA GLU A 61 2.27 -8.17 -8.25
C GLU A 61 2.20 -6.88 -7.41
N ASN A 62 1.00 -6.44 -7.03
CA ASN A 62 0.85 -5.26 -6.15
C ASN A 62 1.43 -5.51 -4.75
N ALA A 63 1.22 -6.71 -4.20
CA ALA A 63 1.80 -7.10 -2.91
C ALA A 63 3.35 -7.10 -2.96
N ASN A 64 3.94 -7.62 -4.04
CA ASN A 64 5.39 -7.62 -4.26
C ASN A 64 5.95 -6.19 -4.37
N VAL A 65 5.25 -5.28 -5.07
CA VAL A 65 5.66 -3.87 -5.14
C VAL A 65 5.65 -3.21 -3.77
N LEU A 66 4.61 -3.43 -2.97
CA LEU A 66 4.52 -2.89 -1.60
C LEU A 66 5.64 -3.43 -0.71
N ALA A 67 5.99 -4.72 -0.84
CA ALA A 67 7.08 -5.32 -0.09
C ALA A 67 8.46 -4.76 -0.49
N ARG A 68 8.71 -4.59 -1.80
CA ARG A 68 9.93 -3.95 -2.31
C ARG A 68 10.05 -2.50 -1.83
N TYR A 69 8.95 -1.74 -1.92
CA TYR A 69 8.86 -0.39 -1.37
C TYR A 69 9.23 -0.36 0.11
N ALA A 70 8.64 -1.24 0.92
CA ALA A 70 8.90 -1.29 2.35
C ALA A 70 10.37 -1.60 2.66
N SER A 71 10.99 -2.53 1.92
CA SER A 71 12.41 -2.85 2.06
C SER A 71 13.30 -1.65 1.78
N ILE A 72 13.05 -0.92 0.68
CA ILE A 72 13.83 0.27 0.31
C ILE A 72 13.69 1.37 1.37
N CYS A 73 12.48 1.60 1.89
CA CYS A 73 12.27 2.59 2.95
C CYS A 73 13.05 2.25 4.22
N GLN A 74 13.00 0.99 4.67
CA GLN A 74 13.70 0.54 5.87
C GLN A 74 15.22 0.64 5.73
N GLN A 75 15.76 0.31 4.55
CA GLN A 75 17.20 0.47 4.26
C GLN A 75 17.67 1.92 4.36
N ASN A 76 16.77 2.89 4.14
CA ASN A 76 17.06 4.32 4.24
C ASN A 76 16.61 4.94 5.59
N GLY A 77 16.22 4.13 6.58
CA GLY A 77 15.80 4.61 7.90
C GLY A 77 14.47 5.36 7.92
N ILE A 78 13.58 5.05 6.97
CA ILE A 78 12.22 5.59 6.87
C ILE A 78 11.22 4.48 7.20
N VAL A 79 10.22 4.79 8.02
CA VAL A 79 9.12 3.89 8.37
C VAL A 79 8.15 3.78 7.18
N PRO A 80 7.98 2.60 6.57
CA PRO A 80 7.06 2.44 5.45
C PRO A 80 5.60 2.29 5.93
N ILE A 81 4.72 3.06 5.30
CA ILE A 81 3.27 2.92 5.43
C ILE A 81 2.75 2.30 4.12
N VAL A 82 2.21 1.10 4.20
CA VAL A 82 1.63 0.37 3.07
C VAL A 82 0.11 0.53 3.05
N GLU A 83 -0.43 1.07 1.95
CA GLU A 83 -1.86 1.34 1.77
C GLU A 83 -2.41 0.58 0.55
N PRO A 84 -2.77 -0.71 0.69
CA PRO A 84 -3.55 -1.41 -0.33
C PRO A 84 -5.00 -0.94 -0.27
N GLU A 85 -5.38 -0.02 -1.15
CA GLU A 85 -6.73 0.52 -1.24
C GLU A 85 -7.58 -0.26 -2.23
N ILE A 86 -8.69 -0.80 -1.72
CA ILE A 86 -9.74 -1.42 -2.52
C ILE A 86 -10.81 -0.36 -2.77
N LEU A 87 -11.07 -0.02 -4.04
CA LEU A 87 -12.13 0.94 -4.35
C LEU A 87 -13.50 0.30 -4.07
N PRO A 88 -14.36 0.94 -3.26
CA PRO A 88 -15.73 0.48 -3.04
C PRO A 88 -16.64 0.82 -4.23
N ASP A 89 -16.17 1.63 -5.19
CA ASP A 89 -16.96 2.02 -6.35
C ASP A 89 -17.04 0.85 -7.35
N GLY A 90 -18.27 0.41 -7.64
CA GLY A 90 -18.58 -0.58 -8.68
C GLY A 90 -19.85 -1.38 -8.39
N ASP A 91 -20.30 -2.15 -9.38
CA ASP A 91 -21.37 -3.14 -9.21
C ASP A 91 -20.79 -4.40 -8.55
N HIS A 92 -20.71 -4.42 -7.23
CA HIS A 92 -20.33 -5.60 -6.47
C HIS A 92 -20.99 -5.67 -5.10
N ASP A 93 -21.25 -6.88 -4.63
CA ASP A 93 -21.80 -7.11 -3.30
C ASP A 93 -20.79 -6.86 -2.19
N LEU A 94 -21.29 -6.47 -1.00
CA LEU A 94 -20.48 -6.32 0.20
C LEU A 94 -19.65 -7.58 0.54
N LYS A 95 -20.24 -8.77 0.33
CA LYS A 95 -19.55 -10.05 0.55
C LYS A 95 -18.32 -10.20 -0.37
N ARG A 96 -18.42 -9.74 -1.62
CA ARG A 96 -17.31 -9.78 -2.56
C ARG A 96 -16.23 -8.77 -2.19
N CYS A 97 -16.61 -7.57 -1.76
CA CYS A 97 -15.66 -6.58 -1.24
C CYS A 97 -14.87 -7.15 -0.06
N GLN A 98 -15.57 -7.71 0.94
CA GLN A 98 -14.91 -8.34 2.10
C GLN A 98 -13.94 -9.45 1.68
N TYR A 99 -14.37 -10.37 0.81
CA TYR A 99 -13.54 -11.48 0.34
C TYR A 99 -12.28 -11.01 -0.38
N ILE A 100 -12.40 -9.99 -1.25
CA ILE A 100 -11.26 -9.43 -1.97
C ILE A 100 -10.32 -8.70 -1.00
N THR A 101 -10.85 -7.92 -0.05
CA THR A 101 -10.04 -7.25 0.97
C THR A 101 -9.24 -8.25 1.79
N GLU A 102 -9.86 -9.33 2.29
CA GLU A 102 -9.16 -10.38 3.04
C GLU A 102 -8.05 -11.04 2.21
N LYS A 103 -8.32 -11.35 0.93
CA LYS A 103 -7.32 -11.89 0.01
C LYS A 103 -6.14 -10.97 -0.22
N VAL A 104 -6.39 -9.68 -0.47
CA VAL A 104 -5.34 -8.69 -0.71
C VAL A 104 -4.50 -8.50 0.54
N LEU A 105 -5.13 -8.39 1.71
CA LEU A 105 -4.41 -8.27 2.99
C LEU A 105 -3.51 -9.48 3.25
N ALA A 106 -4.04 -10.69 3.05
CA ALA A 106 -3.26 -11.91 3.21
C ALA A 106 -2.06 -11.96 2.23
N ALA A 107 -2.26 -11.56 0.98
CA ALA A 107 -1.20 -11.51 -0.02
C ALA A 107 -0.12 -10.48 0.31
N VAL A 108 -0.49 -9.28 0.76
CA VAL A 108 0.45 -8.24 1.18
C VAL A 108 1.24 -8.68 2.40
N TYR A 109 0.59 -9.27 3.40
CA TYR A 109 1.27 -9.79 4.59
C TYR A 109 2.28 -10.88 4.23
N ARG A 110 1.88 -11.82 3.38
CA ARG A 110 2.76 -12.86 2.86
C ARG A 110 3.97 -12.27 2.11
N ALA A 111 3.73 -11.35 1.18
CA ALA A 111 4.81 -10.71 0.43
C ALA A 111 5.78 -9.94 1.33
N LEU A 112 5.29 -9.25 2.37
CA LEU A 112 6.15 -8.58 3.35
C LEU A 112 6.98 -9.57 4.17
N SER A 113 6.41 -10.73 4.52
CA SER A 113 7.13 -11.79 5.23
C SER A 113 8.16 -12.51 4.36
N ASP A 114 7.90 -12.62 3.06
CA ASP A 114 8.82 -13.25 2.09
C ASP A 114 10.04 -12.35 1.78
N HIS A 115 9.90 -11.03 1.99
CA HIS A 115 11.00 -10.07 1.84
C HIS A 115 11.71 -9.83 3.20
N PRO A 116 13.00 -9.43 3.20
CA PRO A 116 13.72 -9.09 4.42
C PRO A 116 13.27 -7.71 4.95
N VAL A 117 12.02 -7.62 5.41
CA VAL A 117 11.38 -6.43 5.93
C VAL A 117 11.02 -6.68 7.39
N TYR A 118 11.34 -5.73 8.28
CA TYR A 118 10.89 -5.79 9.66
C TYR A 118 9.39 -5.51 9.73
N LEU A 119 8.58 -6.57 9.90
CA LEU A 119 7.13 -6.47 9.99
C LEU A 119 6.68 -5.54 11.13
N SER A 120 7.35 -5.58 12.27
CA SER A 120 6.98 -4.82 13.48
C SER A 120 7.02 -3.30 13.32
N VAL A 121 7.74 -2.79 12.32
CA VAL A 121 7.80 -1.33 12.04
C VAL A 121 6.94 -0.94 10.83
N CYS A 122 6.43 -1.90 10.07
CA CYS A 122 5.52 -1.62 8.97
C CYS A 122 4.16 -1.20 9.51
N ARG A 123 3.61 -0.13 8.93
CA ARG A 123 2.24 0.30 9.23
C ARG A 123 1.35 0.03 8.04
N PHE A 124 0.21 -0.59 8.29
CA PHE A 124 -0.85 -0.71 7.31
C PHE A 124 -1.78 0.48 7.42
N TRP A 125 -2.09 1.10 6.29
CA TRP A 125 -3.17 2.07 6.18
C TRP A 125 -4.28 1.44 5.38
N LEU A 126 -5.42 1.19 6.04
CA LEU A 126 -6.58 0.58 5.38
C LEU A 126 -7.75 1.53 5.43
N ARG A 127 -8.39 1.70 4.27
CA ARG A 127 -9.74 2.24 4.22
C ARG A 127 -10.73 1.08 4.31
N CYS A 128 -11.44 1.01 5.42
CA CYS A 128 -12.64 0.17 5.50
C CYS A 128 -13.85 1.05 5.20
N THR A 129 -14.54 0.78 4.10
CA THR A 129 -15.85 1.35 3.81
C THR A 129 -16.89 0.48 4.50
N GLY A 130 -17.45 0.95 5.62
CA GLY A 130 -18.53 0.25 6.33
C GLY A 130 -19.88 0.33 5.60
N LEU A 131 -20.88 -0.40 6.10
CA LEU A 131 -22.29 -0.49 5.64
C LEU A 131 -23.02 0.86 5.42
N TYR A 132 -22.40 2.00 5.75
CA TYR A 132 -22.98 3.35 5.70
C TYR A 132 -22.06 4.40 5.05
N GLN A 133 -21.12 4.01 4.18
CA GLN A 133 -20.16 4.93 3.53
C GLN A 133 -19.27 5.77 4.48
N THR A 134 -19.26 5.49 5.79
CA THR A 134 -18.25 6.04 6.69
C THR A 134 -16.92 5.37 6.41
N THR A 135 -15.98 6.14 5.87
CA THR A 135 -14.60 5.70 5.64
C THR A 135 -13.84 5.76 6.97
N LEU A 136 -13.58 4.61 7.59
CA LEU A 136 -12.60 4.54 8.67
C LEU A 136 -11.22 4.30 8.06
N SER A 137 -10.28 5.21 8.33
CA SER A 137 -8.85 4.99 8.09
C SER A 137 -8.25 4.39 9.36
N ILE A 138 -7.85 3.13 9.31
CA ILE A 138 -7.21 2.46 10.45
C ILE A 138 -5.72 2.34 10.12
N CYS A 139 -4.88 2.90 10.99
CA CYS A 139 -3.44 2.67 10.97
C CYS A 139 -3.16 1.48 11.92
N LEU A 140 -2.94 0.31 11.35
CA LEU A 140 -2.57 -0.89 12.11
C LEU A 140 -1.04 -1.00 12.12
N SER A 141 -0.46 -1.01 13.31
CA SER A 141 0.89 -1.56 13.53
C SER A 141 0.78 -3.09 13.55
N VAL A 142 1.64 -3.75 12.78
CA VAL A 142 1.77 -5.22 12.77
C VAL A 142 2.40 -5.71 14.06
#